data_AF-A0AAV9N795-F1
#
_entry.id   AF-A0AAV9N795-F1
#
_cell.length_a   1.000
_cell.length_b   1.000
_cell.length_c   1.000
_cell.angle_alpha   90.00
_cell.angle_beta   90.00
_cell.angle_gamma   90.00
#
_symmetry.space_group_name_H-M   'P 1'
#
loop_
_entity.id
_entity.type
_entity.pdbx_description
1 polymer ?
#
loop_
_entity_poly.entity_id
_entity_poly.type
_entity_poly.pdbx_seq_one_letter_code
_entity_poly.pdbx_strand_id
1 'polypeptide(L)'
;MSMGYTSVSAQVMSIPIFAVAGVLSVSTGLLADRLKHRFGFAMLGCLITTVGFAILLSMMSVPVGARYFALFAITSGSYITLPITIVWLSNNLAGHYKRAVGSAMQLGIGNAGGIIAGNIFLPKQAPTYPVGFGVGLACVWLCGLSCAAMLFILMRENKLRETGQRDYRLQESADEVRNMGDDHPSFRFTY
;
A
#
# COMPACT_ATOMS: atom_id res chain seq x y z
N MET A 1 7.69 -30.67 -13.60
CA MET A 1 8.67 -30.86 -14.69
C MET A 1 9.72 -29.78 -14.59
N SER A 2 10.91 -30.20 -14.18
CA SER A 2 12.15 -29.44 -14.08
C SER A 2 12.63 -29.04 -15.48
N MET A 3 12.57 -27.75 -15.81
CA MET A 3 13.19 -27.18 -17.00
C MET A 3 14.40 -26.36 -16.55
N GLY A 4 15.58 -26.98 -16.63
CA GLY A 4 16.86 -26.49 -16.12
C GLY A 4 17.43 -25.22 -16.75
N TYR A 5 16.64 -24.38 -17.43
CA TYR A 5 17.11 -23.08 -17.97
C TYR A 5 16.08 -21.94 -17.93
N THR A 6 14.95 -22.08 -17.23
CA THR A 6 13.92 -21.02 -17.21
C THR A 6 13.78 -20.35 -15.84
N SER A 7 14.04 -21.08 -14.74
CA SER A 7 14.01 -20.51 -13.39
C SER A 7 15.23 -19.64 -13.07
N VAL A 8 16.44 -20.09 -13.44
CA VAL A 8 17.68 -19.31 -13.19
C VAL A 8 17.67 -18.03 -14.03
N SER A 9 17.34 -18.09 -15.32
CA SER A 9 17.26 -16.91 -16.19
C SER A 9 16.19 -15.91 -15.71
N ALA A 10 15.02 -16.38 -15.27
CA ALA A 10 13.98 -15.52 -14.72
C ALA A 10 14.38 -14.89 -13.38
N GLN A 11 15.06 -15.63 -12.51
CA GLN A 11 15.60 -15.12 -11.25
C GLN A 11 16.69 -14.09 -11.50
N VAL A 12 17.66 -14.38 -12.38
CA VAL A 12 18.73 -13.45 -12.77
C VAL A 12 18.16 -12.14 -13.33
N MET A 13 17.08 -12.23 -14.12
CA MET A 13 16.42 -11.05 -14.67
C MET A 13 15.53 -10.31 -13.65
N SER A 14 15.19 -10.93 -12.51
CA SER A 14 14.43 -10.32 -11.42
C SER A 14 15.31 -9.60 -10.39
N ILE A 15 16.56 -10.05 -10.20
CA ILE A 15 17.55 -9.41 -9.32
C ILE A 15 17.67 -7.89 -9.57
N PRO A 16 17.91 -7.41 -10.81
CA PRO A 16 18.03 -5.97 -11.06
C PRO A 16 16.72 -5.22 -10.80
N ILE A 17 15.56 -5.86 -10.98
CA ILE A 17 14.26 -5.28 -10.66
C ILE A 17 14.16 -4.99 -9.17
N PHE A 18 14.48 -5.98 -8.32
CA PHE A 18 14.44 -5.82 -6.88
C PHE A 18 15.50 -4.84 -6.37
N ALA A 19 16.69 -4.80 -6.97
CA ALA A 19 17.73 -3.83 -6.62
C ALA A 19 17.28 -2.39 -6.89
N VAL A 20 16.74 -2.12 -8.08
CA VAL A 20 16.22 -0.79 -8.45
C VAL A 20 15.00 -0.42 -7.59
N ALA A 21 14.08 -1.36 -7.39
CA ALA A 21 12.91 -1.15 -6.53
C ALA A 21 13.32 -0.84 -5.08
N GLY A 22 14.35 -1.50 -4.56
CA GLY A 22 14.90 -1.24 -3.24
C GLY A 22 15.47 0.17 -3.12
N VAL A 23 16.32 0.59 -4.08
CA VAL A 23 16.89 1.94 -4.09
C VAL A 23 15.80 3.01 -4.22
N LEU A 24 14.82 2.81 -5.10
CA LEU A 24 13.69 3.73 -5.28
C LEU A 24 12.79 3.77 -4.04
N SER A 25 12.52 2.62 -3.41
CA SER A 25 11.72 2.53 -2.19
C SER A 25 12.39 3.26 -1.03
N VAL A 26 13.69 3.05 -0.81
CA VAL A 26 14.45 3.77 0.23
C VAL A 26 14.47 5.27 -0.05
N SER A 27 14.77 5.67 -1.29
CA SER A 27 14.81 7.09 -1.66
C SER A 27 13.45 7.76 -1.46
N THR A 28 12.38 7.11 -1.91
CA THR A 28 11.01 7.63 -1.78
C THR A 28 10.56 7.64 -0.32
N GLY A 29 10.93 6.64 0.47
CA GLY A 29 10.68 6.61 1.91
C GLY A 29 11.34 7.77 2.64
N LEU A 30 12.62 8.06 2.34
CA LEU A 30 13.34 9.21 2.89
C LEU A 30 12.68 10.54 2.49
N LEU A 31 12.24 10.66 1.23
CA LEU A 31 11.51 11.85 0.75
C LEU A 31 10.14 11.98 1.44
N ALA A 32 9.41 10.88 1.61
CA ALA A 32 8.12 10.86 2.28
C ALA A 32 8.22 11.28 3.75
N ASP A 33 9.25 10.83 4.45
CA ASP A 33 9.51 11.23 5.83
C ASP A 33 9.91 12.70 5.93
N ARG A 34 10.67 13.22 4.94
CA ARG A 34 11.03 14.66 4.89
C ARG A 34 9.83 15.55 4.61
N LEU A 35 8.94 15.14 3.71
CA LEU A 35 7.82 15.96 3.23
C LEU A 35 6.57 15.82 4.10
N LYS A 36 6.51 14.87 5.04
CA LYS A 36 5.38 14.64 5.96
C LYS A 36 4.00 14.54 5.28
N HIS A 37 3.97 14.23 3.98
CA HIS A 37 2.77 14.10 3.15
C HIS A 37 2.63 12.66 2.70
N ARG A 38 2.18 11.78 3.61
CA ARG A 38 2.25 10.32 3.40
C ARG A 38 1.22 9.83 2.40
N PHE A 39 0.04 10.46 2.35
CA PHE A 39 -0.98 10.18 1.35
C PHE A 39 -0.47 10.39 -0.09
N GLY A 40 0.27 11.46 -0.35
CA GLY A 40 0.77 11.78 -1.70
C GLY A 40 1.69 10.69 -2.24
N PHE A 41 2.58 10.16 -1.39
CA PHE A 41 3.50 9.08 -1.77
C PHE A 41 2.80 7.73 -1.91
N ALA A 42 1.83 7.42 -1.05
CA ALA A 42 1.01 6.21 -1.20
C ALA A 42 0.24 6.21 -2.52
N MET A 43 -0.38 7.34 -2.88
CA MET A 43 -1.10 7.51 -4.14
C MET A 43 -0.17 7.44 -5.35
N LEU A 44 1.01 8.07 -5.28
CA LEU A 44 2.03 7.99 -6.33
C LEU A 44 2.46 6.54 -6.58
N GLY A 45 2.70 5.75 -5.53
CA GLY A 45 3.01 4.33 -5.66
C GLY A 45 1.86 3.52 -6.28
N CYS A 46 0.60 3.80 -5.91
CA CYS A 46 -0.58 3.19 -6.53
C CYS A 46 -0.69 3.54 -8.02
N LEU A 47 -0.42 4.79 -8.41
CA LEU A 47 -0.46 5.24 -9.80
C LEU A 47 0.63 4.57 -10.64
N ILE A 48 1.87 4.51 -10.15
CA ILE A 48 2.98 3.81 -10.85
C ILE A 48 2.63 2.33 -11.04
N THR A 49 2.09 1.68 -10.01
CA THR A 49 1.68 0.27 -10.07
C THR A 49 0.54 0.06 -11.06
N THR A 50 -0.43 0.98 -11.10
CA THR A 50 -1.55 0.98 -12.06
C THR A 50 -1.06 1.07 -13.50
N VAL A 51 -0.09 1.95 -13.79
CA VAL A 51 0.52 2.08 -15.12
C VAL A 51 1.19 0.76 -15.53
N GLY A 52 1.92 0.11 -14.62
CA GLY A 52 2.53 -1.20 -14.91
C GLY A 52 1.50 -2.29 -15.21
N PHE A 53 0.40 -2.36 -14.44
CA PHE A 53 -0.69 -3.30 -14.73
C PHE A 53 -1.39 -3.00 -16.05
N ALA A 54 -1.60 -1.72 -16.41
CA ALA A 54 -2.20 -1.34 -17.69
C ALA A 54 -1.34 -1.78 -18.89
N ILE A 55 -0.02 -1.66 -18.77
CA ILE A 55 0.94 -2.12 -19.79
C ILE A 55 0.88 -3.65 -19.92
N LEU A 56 0.83 -4.39 -18.81
CA LEU A 56 0.72 -5.86 -18.82
C LEU A 56 -0.63 -6.34 -19.36
N LEU A 57 -1.73 -5.63 -19.07
CA LEU A 57 -3.04 -5.95 -19.64
C LEU A 57 -3.04 -5.80 -21.18
N SER A 58 -2.24 -4.86 -21.68
CA SER A 58 -2.05 -4.60 -23.12
C SER A 58 -0.87 -5.37 -23.73
N MET A 59 -0.37 -6.43 -23.06
CA MET A 59 0.90 -7.07 -23.43
C MET A 59 0.98 -7.53 -24.89
N MET A 60 -0.14 -7.92 -25.51
CA MET A 60 -0.14 -8.37 -26.93
C MET A 60 0.24 -7.25 -27.91
N SER A 61 -0.02 -6.00 -27.56
CA SER A 61 0.22 -4.83 -28.41
C SER A 61 1.54 -4.12 -28.11
N VAL A 62 2.31 -4.61 -27.13
CA VAL A 62 3.43 -3.90 -26.52
C VAL A 62 4.73 -4.70 -26.67
N PRO A 63 5.87 -4.05 -27.03
CA PRO A 63 7.16 -4.71 -27.19
C PRO A 63 7.69 -5.29 -25.86
N VAL A 64 8.56 -6.29 -25.96
CA VAL A 64 9.13 -7.02 -24.81
C VAL A 64 9.78 -6.07 -23.79
N GLY A 65 10.46 -5.01 -24.25
CA GLY A 65 11.09 -4.02 -23.37
C GLY A 65 10.08 -3.27 -22.48
N ALA A 66 8.91 -2.94 -23.00
CA ALA A 66 7.88 -2.27 -22.21
C ALA A 66 7.17 -3.22 -21.24
N ARG A 67 7.07 -4.52 -21.57
CA ARG A 67 6.64 -5.55 -20.60
C ARG A 67 7.63 -5.69 -19.44
N TYR A 68 8.93 -5.61 -19.73
CA TYR A 68 9.96 -5.64 -18.71
C TYR A 68 9.90 -4.40 -17.81
N PHE A 69 9.75 -3.21 -18.40
CA PHE A 69 9.54 -1.96 -17.66
C PHE A 69 8.30 -2.00 -16.76
N ALA A 70 7.21 -2.63 -17.21
CA ALA A 70 6.00 -2.79 -16.40
C ALA A 70 6.27 -3.55 -15.09
N LEU A 71 7.16 -4.55 -15.10
CA LEU A 71 7.58 -5.25 -13.89
C LEU A 71 8.35 -4.33 -12.94
N PHE A 72 9.26 -3.49 -13.46
CA PHE A 72 9.92 -2.46 -12.63
C PHE A 72 8.92 -1.50 -11.98
N ALA A 73 7.94 -1.03 -12.75
CA ALA A 73 6.91 -0.11 -12.24
C ALA A 73 6.08 -0.77 -11.13
N ILE A 74 5.58 -1.99 -11.35
CA ILE A 74 4.77 -2.72 -10.35
C ILE A 74 5.57 -2.99 -9.09
N THR A 75 6.79 -3.51 -9.22
CA THR A 75 7.63 -3.85 -8.06
C THR A 75 8.01 -2.59 -7.29
N SER A 76 8.47 -1.53 -7.98
CA SER A 76 8.88 -0.28 -7.32
C SER A 76 7.70 0.39 -6.61
N GLY A 77 6.54 0.51 -7.28
CA GLY A 77 5.34 1.10 -6.69
C GLY A 77 4.85 0.33 -5.47
N SER A 78 4.81 -1.00 -5.54
CA SER A 78 4.40 -1.86 -4.43
C SER A 78 5.33 -1.72 -3.21
N TYR A 79 6.65 -1.66 -3.44
CA TYR A 79 7.64 -1.50 -2.38
C TYR A 79 7.66 -0.09 -1.76
N ILE A 80 7.13 0.92 -2.45
CA ILE A 80 6.93 2.26 -1.89
C ILE A 80 5.65 2.29 -1.04
N THR A 81 4.53 1.82 -1.58
CA THR A 81 3.22 1.94 -0.93
C THR A 81 3.11 1.13 0.36
N LEU A 82 3.69 -0.08 0.40
CA LEU A 82 3.54 -1.01 1.53
C LEU A 82 4.10 -0.45 2.86
N PRO A 83 5.36 -0.01 2.96
CA PRO A 83 5.88 0.56 4.21
C PRO A 83 5.18 1.88 4.58
N ILE A 84 4.89 2.75 3.60
CA ILE A 84 4.27 4.05 3.85
C ILE A 84 2.88 3.88 4.48
N THR A 85 2.08 2.93 3.98
CA THR A 85 0.72 2.70 4.51
C THR A 85 0.76 2.18 5.95
N ILE A 86 1.69 1.28 6.28
CA ILE A 86 1.84 0.73 7.63
C ILE A 86 2.25 1.84 8.62
N VAL A 87 3.23 2.66 8.23
CA VAL A 87 3.73 3.75 9.08
C VAL A 87 2.66 4.85 9.21
N TRP A 88 1.87 5.10 8.16
CA TRP A 88 0.74 6.04 8.21
C TRP A 88 -0.38 5.56 9.14
N LEU A 89 -0.74 4.27 9.09
CA LEU A 89 -1.68 3.66 10.03
C LEU A 89 -1.17 3.75 11.47
N SER A 90 0.09 3.38 11.70
CA SER A 90 0.72 3.39 13.02
C SER A 90 0.78 4.79 13.63
N ASN A 91 0.98 5.83 12.83
CA ASN A 91 1.00 7.21 13.31
C ASN A 91 -0.39 7.72 13.71
N ASN A 92 -1.45 7.21 13.09
CA ASN A 92 -2.82 7.62 13.36
C ASN A 92 -3.51 6.80 14.46
N LEU A 93 -2.90 5.73 14.94
CA LEU A 93 -3.36 4.99 16.13
C LEU A 93 -2.55 5.45 17.36
N ALA A 94 -3.17 5.57 18.52
CA ALA A 94 -2.46 5.73 19.78
C ALA A 94 -2.57 4.48 20.65
N GLY A 95 -1.55 4.26 21.46
CA GLY A 95 -1.42 3.05 22.26
C GLY A 95 -0.71 1.92 21.51
N HIS A 96 0.24 1.28 22.19
CA HIS A 96 1.07 0.22 21.61
C HIS A 96 0.24 -0.98 21.13
N TYR A 97 -0.81 -1.35 21.86
CA TYR A 97 -1.69 -2.47 21.50
C TYR A 97 -2.48 -2.20 20.21
N LYS A 98 -3.10 -1.02 20.06
CA LYS A 98 -3.88 -0.68 18.86
C LYS A 98 -2.98 -0.61 17.61
N ARG A 99 -1.78 -0.03 17.74
CA ARG A 99 -0.77 0.01 16.66
C ARG A 99 -0.33 -1.38 16.21
N ALA A 100 -0.04 -2.25 17.18
CA ALA A 100 0.39 -3.62 16.91
C ALA A 100 -0.72 -4.43 16.21
N VAL A 101 -1.94 -4.39 16.74
CA VAL A 101 -3.10 -5.10 16.17
C VAL A 101 -3.42 -4.58 14.77
N GLY A 102 -3.46 -3.26 14.57
CA GLY A 102 -3.74 -2.66 13.26
C GLY A 102 -2.70 -3.04 12.20
N SER A 103 -1.42 -2.98 12.54
CA SER A 103 -0.33 -3.37 11.63
C SER A 103 -0.36 -4.87 11.32
N ALA A 104 -0.64 -5.70 12.32
CA ALA A 104 -0.76 -7.15 12.15
C ALA A 104 -1.94 -7.53 11.25
N MET A 105 -3.10 -6.87 11.41
CA MET A 105 -4.26 -7.07 10.52
C MET A 105 -3.92 -6.71 9.08
N GLN A 106 -3.22 -5.60 8.85
CA GLN A 106 -2.83 -5.18 7.51
C GLN A 106 -1.85 -6.16 6.86
N LEU A 107 -0.86 -6.67 7.61
CA LEU A 107 0.02 -7.75 7.13
C LEU A 107 -0.76 -9.05 6.86
N GLY A 108 -1.73 -9.39 7.71
CA GLY A 108 -2.57 -10.58 7.56
C GLY A 108 -3.38 -10.55 6.26
N ILE A 109 -4.02 -9.42 5.97
CA ILE A 109 -4.72 -9.20 4.70
C ILE A 109 -3.75 -9.29 3.51
N GLY A 110 -2.54 -8.73 3.66
CA GLY A 110 -1.48 -8.84 2.65
C GLY A 110 -1.12 -10.29 2.30
N ASN A 111 -0.99 -11.15 3.32
CA ASN A 111 -0.71 -12.57 3.12
C ASN A 111 -1.88 -13.30 2.43
N ALA A 112 -3.13 -12.99 2.80
CA ALA A 112 -4.29 -13.53 2.12
C ALA A 112 -4.34 -13.12 0.64
N GLY A 113 -3.99 -11.87 0.33
CA GLY A 113 -3.83 -11.38 -1.04
C GLY A 113 -2.76 -12.16 -1.82
N GLY A 114 -1.65 -12.53 -1.18
CA GLY A 114 -0.60 -13.37 -1.77
C GLY A 114 -1.09 -14.78 -2.12
N ILE A 115 -1.89 -15.41 -1.26
CA ILE A 115 -2.49 -16.73 -1.52
C ILE A 115 -3.43 -16.64 -2.72
N ILE A 116 -4.28 -15.61 -2.76
CA ILE A 116 -5.21 -15.37 -3.86
C ILE A 116 -4.43 -15.16 -5.17
N ALA A 117 -3.39 -14.32 -5.16
CA ALA A 117 -2.55 -14.07 -6.33
C ALA A 117 -1.91 -15.36 -6.89
N GLY A 118 -1.45 -16.26 -6.01
CA GLY A 118 -0.90 -17.55 -6.43
C GLY A 118 -1.90 -18.48 -7.12
N ASN A 119 -3.20 -18.30 -6.89
CA ASN A 119 -4.26 -19.16 -7.43
C ASN A 119 -4.98 -18.58 -8.67
N ILE A 120 -4.83 -17.28 -8.95
CA ILE A 120 -5.55 -16.63 -10.07
C ILE A 120 -4.88 -16.90 -11.43
N PHE A 121 -3.59 -17.23 -11.47
CA PHE A 121 -2.89 -17.51 -12.73
C PHE A 121 -3.19 -18.92 -13.24
N LEU A 122 -4.40 -19.11 -13.79
CA LEU A 122 -4.81 -20.39 -14.37
C LEU A 122 -4.03 -20.69 -15.67
N PRO A 123 -3.47 -21.90 -15.85
CA PRO A 123 -2.76 -22.28 -17.07
C PRO A 123 -3.60 -22.10 -18.36
N LYS A 124 -4.92 -22.23 -18.23
CA LYS A 124 -5.90 -22.07 -19.32
C LYS A 124 -5.97 -20.64 -19.88
N GLN A 125 -5.49 -19.65 -19.14
CA GLN A 125 -5.49 -18.22 -19.53
C GLN A 125 -4.12 -17.73 -20.01
N ALA A 126 -3.15 -18.65 -20.15
CA ALA A 126 -1.90 -18.33 -20.78
C ALA A 126 -2.13 -17.90 -22.24
N PRO A 127 -1.37 -16.93 -22.79
CA PRO A 127 -0.27 -16.19 -22.15
C PRO A 127 -0.68 -14.85 -21.52
N THR A 128 -1.92 -14.37 -21.75
CA THR A 128 -2.36 -13.00 -21.41
C THR A 128 -2.89 -12.81 -20.00
N TYR A 129 -3.28 -13.88 -19.31
CA TYR A 129 -3.77 -13.87 -17.92
C TYR A 129 -4.63 -12.63 -17.54
N PRO A 130 -5.67 -12.30 -18.32
CA PRO A 130 -6.42 -11.05 -18.13
C PRO A 130 -7.09 -10.97 -16.76
N VAL A 131 -7.50 -12.12 -16.19
CA VAL A 131 -8.08 -12.18 -14.84
C VAL A 131 -7.02 -11.91 -13.77
N GLY A 132 -5.80 -12.43 -13.92
CA GLY A 132 -4.69 -12.19 -12.99
C GLY A 132 -4.31 -10.71 -12.90
N PHE A 133 -4.06 -10.09 -14.05
CA PHE A 133 -3.72 -8.68 -14.10
C PHE A 133 -4.91 -7.78 -13.73
N GLY A 134 -6.14 -8.17 -14.10
CA GLY A 134 -7.36 -7.45 -13.72
C GLY A 134 -7.62 -7.45 -12.21
N VAL A 135 -7.47 -8.61 -11.55
CA VAL A 135 -7.61 -8.69 -10.08
C VAL A 135 -6.48 -7.93 -9.39
N GLY A 136 -5.24 -8.03 -9.88
CA GLY A 136 -4.12 -7.24 -9.37
C GLY A 136 -4.40 -5.73 -9.43
N LEU A 137 -4.90 -5.25 -10.58
CA LEU A 137 -5.31 -3.87 -10.75
C LEU A 137 -6.45 -3.49 -9.79
N ALA A 138 -7.48 -4.33 -9.65
CA ALA A 138 -8.57 -4.10 -8.71
C ALA A 138 -8.07 -3.98 -7.26
N CYS A 139 -7.12 -4.81 -6.84
CA CYS A 139 -6.50 -4.72 -5.53
C CYS A 139 -5.71 -3.42 -5.32
N VAL A 140 -4.98 -2.94 -6.34
CA VAL A 140 -4.27 -1.65 -6.29
C VAL A 140 -5.25 -0.49 -6.12
N TRP A 141 -6.35 -0.49 -6.87
CA TRP A 141 -7.38 0.54 -6.75
C TRP A 141 -8.13 0.45 -5.41
N LEU A 142 -8.40 -0.75 -4.90
CA LEU A 142 -8.94 -0.94 -3.56
C LEU A 142 -8.02 -0.35 -2.49
N CYS A 143 -6.70 -0.54 -2.63
CA CYS A 143 -5.70 0.08 -1.76
C CYS A 143 -5.74 1.61 -1.86
N GLY A 144 -5.76 2.17 -3.08
CA GLY A 144 -5.85 3.61 -3.31
C GLY A 144 -7.13 4.23 -2.74
N LEU A 145 -8.28 3.58 -2.93
CA LEU A 145 -9.57 3.97 -2.35
C LEU A 145 -9.55 3.88 -0.82
N SER A 146 -8.95 2.84 -0.25
CA SER A 146 -8.79 2.70 1.20
C SER A 146 -7.91 3.82 1.77
N CYS A 147 -6.84 4.19 1.07
CA CYS A 147 -6.00 5.33 1.44
C CYS A 147 -6.79 6.65 1.38
N ALA A 148 -7.58 6.87 0.32
CA ALA A 148 -8.41 8.06 0.19
C ALA A 148 -9.52 8.13 1.27
N ALA A 149 -10.16 7.00 1.57
CA ALA A 149 -11.14 6.90 2.63
C ALA A 149 -10.52 7.19 4.00
N MET A 150 -9.33 6.63 4.29
CA MET A 150 -8.57 6.94 5.50
C MET A 150 -8.27 8.44 5.58
N LEU A 151 -7.77 9.07 4.51
CA LEU A 151 -7.54 10.52 4.49
C LEU A 151 -8.81 11.31 4.81
N PHE A 152 -9.93 10.98 4.15
CA PHE A 152 -11.20 11.68 4.33
C PHE A 152 -11.72 11.54 5.76
N ILE A 153 -11.62 10.34 6.35
CA ILE A 153 -12.00 10.09 7.75
C ILE A 153 -11.14 10.92 8.69
N LEU A 154 -9.81 10.94 8.49
CA LEU A 154 -8.89 11.72 9.32
C LEU A 154 -9.12 13.23 9.19
N MET A 155 -9.39 13.73 7.97
CA MET A 155 -9.76 15.12 7.74
C MET A 155 -11.08 15.49 8.42
N ARG A 156 -12.11 14.64 8.30
CA ARG A 156 -13.41 14.85 8.92
C ARG A 156 -13.29 14.84 10.45
N GLU A 157 -12.55 13.90 11.02
CA GLU A 157 -12.35 13.80 12.46
C GLU A 157 -11.52 14.97 13.01
N ASN A 158 -10.47 15.42 12.30
CA ASN A 158 -9.75 16.64 12.66
C ASN A 158 -10.69 17.87 12.66
N LYS A 159 -11.55 18.02 11.64
CA LYS A 159 -12.53 19.13 11.55
C LYS A 159 -13.57 19.09 12.68
N LEU A 160 -14.09 17.90 13.00
CA LEU A 160 -15.04 17.71 14.11
C LEU A 160 -14.40 18.12 15.46
N ARG A 161 -13.13 17.75 15.67
CA ARG A 161 -12.36 18.13 16.86
C ARG A 161 -12.00 19.61 16.90
N GLU A 162 -11.78 20.27 15.77
CA GLU A 162 -11.58 21.73 15.71
C GLU A 162 -12.85 22.52 16.06
N THR A 163 -14.01 21.99 15.70
CA THR A 163 -15.31 22.63 16.02
C THR A 163 -15.80 22.36 17.46
N GLY A 164 -14.99 21.71 18.30
CA GLY A 164 -15.35 21.38 19.69
C GLY A 164 -16.44 20.30 19.82
N GLN A 165 -16.91 19.70 18.71
CA GLN A 165 -17.97 18.69 18.72
C GLN A 165 -17.55 17.37 19.38
N ARG A 166 -16.26 17.20 19.71
CA ARG A 166 -15.71 16.05 20.45
C ARG A 166 -15.34 16.38 21.90
N ASP A 167 -15.56 17.61 22.36
CA ASP A 167 -15.18 18.05 23.72
C ASP A 167 -16.06 17.44 24.81
N TYR A 168 -17.22 16.87 24.45
CA TYR A 168 -18.04 16.06 25.36
C TYR A 168 -17.25 14.91 25.98
N ARG A 169 -16.20 14.41 25.31
CA ARG A 169 -15.30 13.36 25.82
C ARG A 169 -14.46 13.82 27.02
N LEU A 170 -14.27 15.13 27.19
CA LEU A 170 -13.56 15.68 28.36
C LEU A 170 -14.41 15.66 29.64
N GLN A 171 -15.69 15.28 29.54
CA GLN A 171 -16.59 15.14 30.69
C GLN A 171 -16.44 13.80 31.42
N GLU A 172 -15.65 12.87 30.87
CA GLU A 172 -15.36 11.58 31.52
C GLU A 172 -14.37 11.73 32.69
N SER A 173 -14.19 10.65 33.47
CA SER A 173 -13.33 10.69 34.65
C SER A 173 -11.88 11.06 34.28
N ALA A 174 -11.17 11.74 35.19
CA ALA A 174 -9.81 12.24 34.91
C ALA A 174 -8.82 11.13 34.49
N ASP A 175 -9.01 9.90 34.99
CA ASP A 175 -8.23 8.73 34.61
C ASP A 175 -8.59 8.21 33.21
N GLU A 176 -9.86 8.26 32.80
CA GLU A 176 -10.30 7.93 31.44
C GLU A 176 -9.81 8.96 30.42
N VAL A 177 -9.89 10.25 30.74
CA VAL A 177 -9.34 11.35 29.92
C VAL A 177 -7.84 11.18 29.71
N ARG A 178 -7.09 10.77 30.73
CA ARG A 178 -5.65 10.52 30.62
C ARG A 178 -5.31 9.30 29.76
N ASN A 179 -6.23 8.35 29.61
CA ASN A 179 -6.02 7.08 28.91
C ASN A 179 -6.67 7.01 27.51
N MET A 180 -7.33 8.08 27.05
CA MET A 180 -8.03 8.11 25.75
C MET A 180 -7.12 7.98 24.51
N GLY A 181 -5.84 8.32 24.62
CA GLY A 181 -4.88 8.21 23.52
C GLY A 181 -5.29 8.99 22.26
N ASP A 182 -5.62 8.28 21.19
CA ASP A 182 -6.00 8.79 19.85
C ASP A 182 -7.43 9.32 19.84
N ASP A 183 -8.23 8.92 20.82
CA ASP A 183 -9.60 9.41 21.02
C ASP A 183 -9.66 10.74 21.76
N HIS A 184 -8.51 11.20 22.30
CA HIS A 184 -8.41 12.48 23.00
C HIS A 184 -8.66 13.64 22.03
N PRO A 185 -9.51 14.64 22.38
CA PRO A 185 -9.89 15.73 21.48
C PRO A 185 -8.73 16.58 20.94
N SER A 186 -7.63 16.69 21.71
CA SER A 186 -6.41 17.41 21.28
C SER A 186 -5.50 16.60 20.35
N PHE A 187 -5.74 15.30 20.15
CA PHE A 187 -4.94 14.49 19.23
C PHE A 187 -5.25 14.88 17.78
N ARG A 188 -4.20 15.21 17.02
CA ARG A 188 -4.29 15.61 15.61
C ARG A 188 -3.77 14.49 14.72
N PHE A 189 -4.62 14.02 13.80
CA PHE A 189 -4.25 13.02 12.81
C PHE A 189 -3.32 13.60 11.75
N THR A 190 -2.39 12.79 11.26
CA THR A 190 -1.40 13.19 10.25
C THR A 190 -1.79 12.68 8.87
N TYR A 191 -1.58 13.52 7.85
CA TYR A 191 -1.96 13.28 6.45
C TYR A 191 -0.85 12.60 5.60
#